data_AF-A0A7V9DP20-F1
#
_entry.id   AF-A0A7V9DP20-F1
#
_cell.length_a   1.000
_cell.length_b   1.000
_cell.length_c   1.000
_cell.angle_alpha   90.00
_cell.angle_beta   90.00
_cell.angle_gamma   90.00
#
_symmetry.space_group_name_H-M   'P 1'
#
loop_
_entity.id
_entity.type
_entity.pdbx_description
1 polymer ?
#
loop_
_entity_poly.entity_id
_entity_poly.type
_entity_poly.pdbx_seq_one_letter_code
_entity_poly.pdbx_strand_id
1 'polypeptide(L)'
;IWHSPAHLKITNPDANAWALRVNEADPDDKSSFAATTMPMLMSTYGLETIDLMKIDIEAGERFLFAKNTEWLDHVNEIVIELHDRFTKGCRQPVIDALDRHWGVYDEVAQGENTLFSRRRRLTSSSSR
;
A
#
# COMPACT_ATOMS: atom_id res chain seq x y z
N ILE A 1 -1.19 -5.87 6.06
CA ILE A 1 0.15 -5.52 5.49
C ILE A 1 0.59 -4.23 6.15
N TRP A 2 1.87 -4.06 6.46
CA TRP A 2 2.40 -2.89 7.17
C TRP A 2 3.71 -2.39 6.56
N HIS A 3 4.20 -1.22 6.98
CA HIS A 3 5.47 -0.65 6.49
C HIS A 3 6.71 -1.39 7.01
N SER A 4 6.61 -2.10 8.13
CA SER A 4 7.72 -2.88 8.71
C SER A 4 7.19 -4.10 9.44
N PRO A 5 8.04 -5.10 9.73
CA PRO A 5 7.67 -6.16 10.67
C PRO A 5 7.21 -5.54 11.98
N ALA A 6 6.03 -5.94 12.44
CA ALA A 6 5.38 -5.44 13.64
C ALA A 6 4.39 -6.50 14.14
N HIS A 7 3.96 -6.39 15.39
CA HIS A 7 2.75 -7.08 15.86
C HIS A 7 1.58 -6.11 15.78
N LEU A 8 0.44 -6.60 15.30
CA LEU A 8 -0.79 -5.84 15.15
C LEU A 8 -1.90 -6.48 15.96
N LYS A 9 -2.92 -5.72 16.30
CA LYS A 9 -4.18 -6.25 16.83
C LYS A 9 -5.38 -5.59 16.18
N ILE A 10 -6.50 -6.31 16.16
CA ILE A 10 -7.77 -5.79 15.69
C ILE A 10 -8.32 -4.80 16.72
N THR A 11 -8.77 -3.64 16.25
CA THR A 11 -9.30 -2.55 17.10
C THR A 11 -10.82 -2.47 17.12
N ASN A 12 -11.49 -3.14 16.19
CA ASN A 12 -12.94 -3.19 16.04
C ASN A 12 -13.41 -4.63 15.77
N PRO A 13 -13.27 -5.55 16.74
CA PRO A 13 -13.51 -6.99 16.52
C PRO A 13 -14.93 -7.34 16.11
N ASP A 14 -15.90 -6.48 16.41
CA ASP A 14 -17.32 -6.69 16.06
C ASP A 14 -17.66 -6.25 14.62
N ALA A 15 -16.70 -5.68 13.88
CA ALA A 15 -16.91 -5.30 12.49
C ALA A 15 -16.92 -6.53 11.57
N ASN A 16 -17.56 -6.39 10.42
CA ASN A 16 -17.47 -7.40 9.37
C ASN A 16 -16.00 -7.57 8.92
N ALA A 17 -15.66 -8.75 8.42
CA ALA A 17 -14.28 -9.09 8.04
C ALA A 17 -13.65 -8.12 7.03
N TRP A 18 -14.47 -7.51 6.17
CA TRP A 18 -14.03 -6.51 5.19
C TRP A 18 -13.83 -5.11 5.76
N ALA A 19 -14.19 -4.86 7.03
CA ALA A 19 -14.11 -3.55 7.67
C ALA A 19 -13.19 -3.56 8.92
N LEU A 20 -12.35 -4.58 9.04
CA LEU A 20 -11.44 -4.75 10.18
C LEU A 20 -10.29 -3.74 10.13
N ARG A 21 -10.03 -3.11 11.26
CA ARG A 21 -8.96 -2.12 11.45
C ARG A 21 -7.95 -2.63 12.46
N VAL A 22 -6.69 -2.31 12.20
CA VAL A 22 -5.57 -2.77 13.00
C VAL A 22 -4.68 -1.63 13.43
N ASN A 23 -4.04 -1.80 14.58
CA ASN A 23 -2.95 -0.93 15.07
C ASN A 23 -1.81 -1.79 15.58
N GLU A 24 -0.62 -1.21 15.70
CA GLU A 24 0.51 -1.83 16.38
C GLU A 24 0.15 -2.21 17.82
N ALA A 25 0.66 -3.36 18.23
CA ALA A 25 0.46 -3.95 19.54
C ALA A 25 1.79 -4.46 20.08
N ASP A 26 1.84 -4.62 21.41
CA ASP A 26 2.92 -5.34 22.05
C ASP A 26 2.89 -6.82 21.60
N PRO A 27 4.02 -7.43 21.21
CA PRO A 27 4.09 -8.85 20.89
C PRO A 27 3.59 -9.77 22.01
N ASP A 28 3.65 -9.33 23.28
CA ASP A 28 3.17 -10.09 24.45
C ASP A 28 1.64 -9.95 24.65
N ASP A 29 0.96 -9.07 23.89
CA ASP A 29 -0.50 -9.01 23.86
C ASP A 29 -1.04 -10.30 23.20
N LYS A 30 -1.85 -11.06 23.95
CA LYS A 30 -2.42 -12.34 23.51
C LYS A 30 -3.30 -12.24 22.27
N SER A 31 -3.80 -11.04 21.97
CA SER A 31 -4.61 -10.76 20.77
C SER A 31 -3.78 -10.30 19.57
N SER A 32 -2.47 -10.15 19.75
CA SER A 32 -1.58 -9.68 18.71
C SER A 32 -1.23 -10.78 17.70
N PHE A 33 -0.89 -10.35 16.49
CA PHE A 33 -0.42 -11.21 15.41
C PHE A 33 0.63 -10.50 14.57
N ALA A 34 1.54 -11.27 13.97
CA ALA A 34 2.59 -10.70 13.14
C ALA A 34 2.02 -10.07 11.86
N ALA A 35 2.42 -8.83 11.59
CA ALA A 35 2.23 -8.21 10.29
C ALA A 35 3.12 -8.85 9.23
N THR A 36 2.66 -8.82 7.99
CA THR A 36 3.52 -8.99 6.81
C THR A 36 3.81 -7.63 6.16
N THR A 37 4.88 -7.56 5.38
CA THR A 37 5.28 -6.37 4.61
C THR A 37 5.27 -6.68 3.11
N MET A 38 5.24 -5.64 2.28
CA MET A 38 5.33 -5.82 0.82
C MET A 38 6.62 -6.52 0.37
N PRO A 39 7.83 -6.15 0.88
CA PRO A 39 9.04 -6.89 0.57
C PRO A 39 8.99 -8.38 0.96
N MET A 40 8.38 -8.72 2.10
CA MET A 40 8.22 -10.11 2.53
C MET A 40 7.29 -10.88 1.60
N LEU A 41 6.16 -10.29 1.19
CA LEU A 41 5.24 -10.92 0.24
C LEU A 41 5.90 -11.12 -1.12
N MET A 42 6.56 -10.09 -1.65
CA MET A 42 7.27 -10.19 -2.93
C MET A 42 8.34 -11.28 -2.90
N SER A 43 9.16 -11.35 -1.84
CA SER A 43 10.17 -12.40 -1.66
C SER A 43 9.54 -13.79 -1.56
N THR A 44 8.49 -13.95 -0.75
CA THR A 44 7.79 -15.23 -0.54
C THR A 44 7.27 -15.84 -1.83
N TYR A 45 6.79 -15.00 -2.75
CA TYR A 45 6.20 -15.43 -4.02
C TYR A 45 7.12 -15.25 -5.23
N GLY A 46 8.38 -14.82 -5.03
CA GLY A 46 9.34 -14.59 -6.12
C GLY A 46 8.89 -13.51 -7.10
N LEU A 47 8.21 -12.47 -6.62
CA LEU A 47 7.69 -11.38 -7.45
C LEU A 47 8.75 -10.29 -7.63
N GLU A 48 9.32 -10.22 -8.84
CA GLU A 48 10.24 -9.14 -9.23
C GLU A 48 9.48 -7.89 -9.68
N THR A 49 8.24 -8.05 -10.15
CA THR A 49 7.37 -6.97 -10.63
C THR A 49 5.92 -7.34 -10.36
N ILE A 50 5.10 -6.33 -10.06
CA ILE A 50 3.65 -6.44 -9.91
C ILE A 50 3.01 -5.50 -10.93
N ASP A 51 2.37 -6.07 -11.94
CA ASP A 51 1.72 -5.26 -12.97
C ASP A 51 0.52 -4.49 -12.44
N LEU A 52 -0.33 -5.14 -11.63
CA LEU A 52 -1.51 -4.55 -11.02
C LEU A 52 -1.62 -4.94 -9.55
N MET A 53 -1.70 -3.96 -8.66
CA MET A 53 -1.86 -4.15 -7.22
C MET A 53 -3.19 -3.55 -6.74
N LYS A 54 -4.05 -4.38 -6.15
CA LYS A 54 -5.24 -3.89 -5.44
C LYS A 54 -4.92 -3.68 -3.95
N ILE A 55 -5.26 -2.52 -3.40
CA ILE A 55 -5.07 -2.18 -1.99
C ILE A 55 -6.39 -1.70 -1.39
N ASP A 56 -6.78 -2.34 -0.29
CA ASP A 56 -8.02 -2.06 0.43
C ASP A 56 -7.80 -2.57 1.86
N ILE A 57 -7.33 -1.67 2.73
CA ILE A 57 -6.76 -2.04 4.04
C ILE A 57 -7.28 -1.15 5.18
N GLU A 58 -8.47 -0.56 5.02
CA GLU A 58 -9.27 0.04 6.10
C GLU A 58 -8.50 1.01 7.01
N ALA A 59 -7.96 2.09 6.40
CA ALA A 59 -7.08 3.09 7.00
C ALA A 59 -5.63 2.64 7.24
N GLY A 60 -5.28 1.41 6.87
CA GLY A 60 -3.90 0.90 6.87
C GLY A 60 -2.99 1.62 5.87
N GLU A 61 -3.55 2.34 4.89
CA GLU A 61 -2.81 3.05 3.85
C GLU A 61 -1.85 4.07 4.46
N ARG A 62 -2.32 4.78 5.51
CA ARG A 62 -1.53 5.79 6.22
C ARG A 62 -0.22 5.24 6.79
N PHE A 63 -0.20 3.94 7.07
CA PHE A 63 0.96 3.27 7.63
C PHE A 63 1.77 2.60 6.54
N LEU A 64 1.15 1.81 5.67
CA LEU A 64 1.82 1.09 4.59
C LEU A 64 2.68 2.02 3.72
N PHE A 65 2.18 3.22 3.41
CA PHE A 65 2.87 4.17 2.54
C PHE A 65 3.76 5.18 3.29
N ALA A 66 3.78 5.16 4.63
CA ALA A 66 4.57 6.11 5.40
C ALA A 66 6.08 5.91 5.23
N LYS A 67 6.54 4.65 5.14
CA LYS A 67 7.96 4.27 5.16
C LYS A 67 8.19 2.96 4.41
N ASN A 68 9.44 2.69 4.05
CA ASN A 68 9.88 1.44 3.40
C ASN A 68 9.06 1.13 2.13
N THR A 69 8.91 2.14 1.28
CA THR A 69 8.06 2.12 0.08
C THR A 69 8.81 1.75 -1.19
N GLU A 70 10.05 1.26 -1.10
CA GLU A 70 10.91 0.88 -2.23
C GLU A 70 10.29 -0.21 -3.12
N TRP A 71 9.38 -1.01 -2.55
CA TRP A 71 8.60 -1.98 -3.33
C TRP A 71 7.77 -1.31 -4.44
N LEU A 72 7.42 -0.02 -4.32
CA LEU A 72 6.73 0.73 -5.36
C LEU A 72 7.55 0.85 -6.65
N ASP A 73 8.88 0.68 -6.58
CA ASP A 73 9.75 0.68 -7.76
C ASP A 73 9.48 -0.51 -8.70
N HIS A 74 8.84 -1.54 -8.16
CA HIS A 74 8.49 -2.79 -8.82
C HIS A 74 7.00 -2.91 -9.14
N VAL A 75 6.21 -1.83 -8.96
CA VAL A 75 4.76 -1.83 -9.23
C VAL A 75 4.43 -0.90 -10.39
N ASN A 76 3.66 -1.38 -11.36
CA ASN A 76 3.25 -0.59 -12.53
C ASN A 76 1.92 0.15 -12.29
N GLU A 77 0.93 -0.54 -11.72
CA GLU A 77 -0.40 0.02 -11.48
C GLU A 77 -0.91 -0.32 -10.08
N ILE A 78 -1.60 0.64 -9.45
CA ILE A 78 -2.24 0.48 -8.15
C ILE A 78 -3.71 0.87 -8.26
N VAL A 79 -4.61 -0.01 -7.86
CA VAL A 79 -6.01 0.31 -7.59
C VAL A 79 -6.20 0.31 -6.08
N ILE A 80 -6.57 1.45 -5.51
CA ILE A 80 -6.64 1.64 -4.07
C ILE A 80 -7.96 2.26 -3.62
N GLU A 81 -8.54 1.75 -2.55
CA GLU A 81 -9.58 2.46 -1.80
C GLU A 81 -8.93 3.39 -0.77
N LEU A 82 -9.18 4.70 -0.91
CA LEU A 82 -8.65 5.71 0.01
C LEU A 82 -9.65 6.00 1.13
N HIS A 83 -9.32 5.56 2.34
CA HIS A 83 -10.20 5.64 3.51
C HIS A 83 -10.22 7.01 4.23
N ASP A 84 -9.84 8.12 3.57
CA ASP A 84 -9.82 9.47 4.15
C ASP A 84 -11.19 9.94 4.68
N ARG A 85 -12.29 9.40 4.12
CA ARG A 85 -13.66 9.64 4.60
C ARG A 85 -13.89 9.13 6.03
N PHE A 86 -13.13 8.12 6.46
CA PHE A 86 -13.25 7.51 7.79
C PHE A 86 -12.09 7.89 8.72
N THR A 87 -10.88 8.07 8.17
CA THR A 87 -9.67 8.43 8.92
C THR A 87 -8.84 9.39 8.08
N LYS A 88 -8.76 10.67 8.49
CA LYS A 88 -7.94 11.67 7.79
C LYS A 88 -6.48 11.20 7.67
N GLY A 89 -5.86 11.44 6.51
CA GLY A 89 -4.43 11.25 6.31
C GLY A 89 -4.05 9.90 5.69
N CYS A 90 -4.97 9.26 4.95
CA CYS A 90 -4.66 8.03 4.21
C CYS A 90 -4.06 8.35 2.83
N ARG A 91 -4.60 9.36 2.14
CA ARG A 91 -4.16 9.78 0.82
C ARG A 91 -2.77 10.39 0.80
N GLN A 92 -2.44 11.28 1.73
CA GLN A 92 -1.19 12.03 1.65
C GLN A 92 0.06 11.12 1.64
N PRO A 93 0.19 10.11 2.53
CA PRO A 93 1.31 9.18 2.46
C PRO A 93 1.40 8.41 1.13
N VAL A 94 0.26 8.06 0.53
CA VAL A 94 0.22 7.40 -0.79
C VAL A 94 0.81 8.32 -1.85
N ILE A 95 0.33 9.57 -1.92
CA ILE A 95 0.83 10.56 -2.89
C ILE A 95 2.32 10.83 -2.67
N ASP A 96 2.76 11.05 -1.44
CA ASP A 96 4.17 11.30 -1.12
C ASP A 96 5.07 10.14 -1.59
N ALA A 97 4.62 8.90 -1.39
CA ALA A 97 5.36 7.72 -1.83
C ALA A 97 5.37 7.58 -3.36
N LEU A 98 4.24 7.80 -4.04
CA LEU A 98 4.18 7.75 -5.50
C LEU A 98 5.04 8.85 -6.13
N ASP A 99 5.04 10.06 -5.58
CA ASP A 99 5.89 11.16 -6.05
C ASP A 99 7.38 10.82 -5.90
N ARG A 100 7.77 10.18 -4.78
CA ARG A 100 9.16 9.72 -4.56
C ARG A 100 9.62 8.66 -5.55
N HIS A 101 8.77 7.67 -5.84
CA HIS A 101 9.16 6.45 -6.58
C HIS A 101 8.79 6.48 -8.07
N TRP A 102 7.66 7.08 -8.42
CA TRP A 102 7.12 7.07 -9.79
C TRP A 102 7.37 8.40 -10.50
N GLY A 103 7.32 9.51 -9.77
CA GLY A 103 7.50 10.87 -10.26
C GLY A 103 6.35 11.37 -11.13
N VAL A 104 6.05 10.70 -12.25
CA VAL A 104 4.91 11.05 -13.12
C VAL A 104 4.02 9.82 -13.30
N TYR A 105 2.74 10.00 -13.02
CA TYR A 105 1.72 8.96 -13.11
C TYR A 105 0.36 9.57 -13.47
N ASP A 106 -0.53 8.72 -13.96
CA ASP A 106 -1.94 9.04 -14.16
C ASP A 106 -2.73 8.67 -12.90
N GLU A 107 -3.74 9.47 -12.57
CA GLU A 107 -4.70 9.19 -11.51
C GLU A 107 -6.12 9.23 -12.07
N VAL A 108 -6.89 8.17 -11.83
CA VAL A 108 -8.31 8.08 -12.23
C VAL A 108 -9.13 7.58 -11.05
N ALA A 109 -10.05 8.40 -10.56
CA ALA A 109 -10.99 8.01 -9.51
C ALA A 109 -12.33 7.55 -10.10
N GLN A 110 -12.83 6.40 -9.66
CA GLN A 110 -14.15 5.88 -10.02
C GLN A 110 -14.78 5.15 -8.84
N GLY A 111 -15.89 5.68 -8.32
CA GLY A 111 -16.53 5.15 -7.12
C GLY A 111 -15.60 5.27 -5.91
N GLU A 112 -15.39 4.16 -5.21
CA GLU A 112 -14.52 4.08 -4.02
C GLU A 112 -13.04 3.83 -4.39
N ASN A 113 -12.76 3.51 -5.65
CA ASN A 113 -11.42 3.17 -6.11
C ASN A 113 -10.74 4.35 -6.80
N THR A 114 -9.43 4.45 -6.57
CA THR A 114 -8.52 5.30 -7.33
C THR A 114 -7.48 4.42 -8.01
N LEU A 115 -7.36 4.54 -9.33
CA LEU A 115 -6.30 3.93 -10.12
C LEU A 115 -5.14 4.92 -10.24
N PHE A 116 -3.94 4.49 -9.85
CA PHE A 116 -2.68 5.13 -10.18
C PHE A 116 -1.94 4.27 -11.21
N SER A 117 -1.52 4.89 -12.32
CA SER A 117 -0.78 4.21 -13.39
C SER A 117 0.55 4.90 -13.64
N ARG A 118 1.66 4.17 -13.41
CA ARG A 118 3.02 4.68 -13.62
C ARG A 118 3.26 4.96 -15.10
N ARG A 119 3.63 6.21 -15.45
CA ARG A 119 4.00 6.52 -16.83
C ARG A 119 5.44 6.06 -17.10
N ARG A 120 5.60 5.09 -18.01
CA ARG A 120 6.93 4.72 -18.51
C ARG A 120 7.44 5.83 -19.41
N ARG A 121 8.63 6.35 -19.14
CA ARG A 121 9.33 7.20 -20.11
C ARG A 121 9.71 6.32 -21.30
N LEU A 122 9.19 6.63 -22.48
CA LEU A 122 9.74 6.11 -23.72
C LEU A 122 11.16 6.67 -23.85
N THR A 123 12.17 5.85 -23.57
CA THR A 123 13.53 6.19 -23.96
C THR A 123 13.59 6.01 -25.47
N SER A 124 13.72 7.11 -26.21
CA SER A 124 14.11 7.03 -27.61
C SER A 124 15.52 6.43 -27.65
N SER A 125 15.64 5.17 -28.04
CA SER A 125 16.92 4.59 -28.39
C SER A 125 17.42 5.33 -29.64
N SER A 126 18.30 6.31 -29.47
CA SER A 126 19.13 6.76 -30.58
C SER A 126 20.10 5.63 -30.90
N SER A 127 19.75 4.84 -31.90
CA SER A 127 20.67 3.94 -32.58
C SER A 127 21.87 4.75 -33.05
N ARG A 128 23.08 4.37 -32.61
CA ARG A 128 24.33 4.68 -33.30
C ARG A 128 24.80 3.43 -34.01
#